data_AF-A0A136KMV6-F1
#
_entry.id   AF-A0A136KMV6-F1
#
_cell.length_a   1.000
_cell.length_b   1.000
_cell.length_c   1.000
_cell.angle_alpha   90.00
_cell.angle_beta   90.00
_cell.angle_gamma   90.00
#
_symmetry.space_group_name_H-M   'P 1'
#
loop_
_entity.id
_entity.type
_entity.pdbx_description
1 polymer ?
#
loop_
_entity_poly.entity_id
_entity_poly.type
_entity_poly.pdbx_seq_one_letter_code
_entity_poly.pdbx_strand_id
1 'polypeptide(L)' 'MTKEKDILFEVMTPLGFRVRVTKDYWELIVTVKHPIMAGREEDVKMTMCGFKADK' A
#
# COMPACT_ATOMS: atom_id res chain seq x y z
N MET A 1 -16.17 9.73 2.70
CA MET A 1 -16.04 8.56 3.60
C MET A 1 -15.56 7.39 2.78
N THR A 2 -14.44 6.77 3.13
CA THR A 2 -13.89 5.61 2.43
C THR A 2 -14.72 4.37 2.77
N LYS A 3 -15.30 3.69 1.79
CA LYS A 3 -16.00 2.42 2.03
C LYS A 3 -14.98 1.29 2.03
N GLU A 4 -15.29 0.21 2.74
CA GLU A 4 -14.41 -0.96 2.83
C GLU A 4 -14.10 -1.58 1.45
N LYS A 5 -15.06 -1.48 0.52
CA LYS A 5 -14.91 -1.91 -0.88
C LYS A 5 -13.89 -1.09 -1.69
N ASP A 6 -13.55 0.11 -1.20
CA ASP A 6 -12.63 1.05 -1.87
C ASP A 6 -11.18 0.83 -1.45
N ILE A 7 -10.95 0.04 -0.39
CA ILE A 7 -9.62 -0.30 0.09
C ILE A 7 -8.97 -1.29 -0.88
N LEU A 8 -7.78 -0.95 -1.36
CA LEU A 8 -6.92 -1.86 -2.11
C LEU A 8 -6.11 -2.73 -1.15
N PHE A 9 -5.48 -2.11 -0.15
CA PHE A 9 -4.83 -2.83 0.94
C PHE A 9 -4.73 -2.00 2.22
N GLU A 10 -4.53 -2.71 3.32
CA GLU A 10 -4.24 -2.14 4.64
C GLU A 10 -3.09 -2.93 5.27
N VAL A 11 -2.10 -2.24 5.85
CA VAL A 11 -0.90 -2.84 6.42
C VAL A 11 -0.61 -2.25 7.79
N MET A 12 -0.28 -3.11 8.77
CA MET A 12 0.22 -2.68 10.08
C MET A 12 1.72 -2.38 9.95
N THR A 13 2.12 -1.19 10.37
CA THR A 13 3.54 -0.81 10.39
C THR A 13 4.19 -1.21 11.72
N PRO A 14 5.53 -1.39 11.76
CA PRO A 14 6.27 -1.63 13.01
C PRO A 14 6.12 -0.50 14.05
N LEU A 15 5.73 0.70 13.61
CA LEU A 15 5.50 1.86 14.47
C LEU A 15 4.11 1.84 15.15
N GLY A 16 3.32 0.78 14.96
CA GLY A 16 2.06 0.56 15.67
C GLY A 16 0.85 1.30 15.07
N PHE A 17 0.95 1.80 13.84
CA PHE A 17 -0.19 2.37 13.10
C PHE A 17 -0.43 1.65 11.78
N ARG A 18 -1.66 1.74 11.30
CA ARG A 18 -2.08 1.13 10.03
C ARG A 18 -2.01 2.14 8.90
N VAL A 19 -1.52 1.70 7.75
CA VAL A 19 -1.64 2.45 6.51
C VAL A 19 -2.65 1.77 5.60
N ARG A 20 -3.55 2.58 5.06
CA ARG A 20 -4.60 2.17 4.13
C ARG A 20 -4.40 2.86 2.80
N VAL A 21 -4.47 2.09 1.73
CA VAL A 21 -4.45 2.59 0.36
C VAL A 21 -5.76 2.24 -0.32
N THR A 22 -6.36 3.21 -1.02
CA THR A 22 -7.58 3.02 -1.79
C THR A 22 -7.27 2.74 -3.24
N LYS A 23 -8.20 2.07 -3.93
CA LYS A 23 -8.11 1.80 -5.38
C LYS A 23 -7.92 3.10 -6.17
N ASP A 24 -8.75 4.11 -5.91
CA ASP A 24 -8.70 5.39 -6.63
C ASP A 24 -7.37 6.12 -6.46
N TYR A 25 -6.79 6.08 -5.25
CA TYR A 25 -5.51 6.75 -5.01
C TYR A 25 -4.34 5.96 -5.60
N TRP A 26 -4.41 4.63 -5.55
CA TRP A 26 -3.44 3.78 -6.24
C TRP A 26 -3.49 3.98 -7.75
N GLU A 27 -4.69 4.05 -8.33
CA GLU A 27 -4.89 4.34 -9.76
C GLU A 27 -4.22 5.66 -10.14
N LEU A 28 -4.42 6.72 -9.35
CA LEU A 28 -3.73 7.99 -9.54
C LEU A 28 -2.20 7.85 -9.47
N ILE A 29 -1.69 7.04 -8.55
CA ILE A 29 -0.24 6.77 -8.44
C ILE A 29 0.27 6.10 -9.71
N VAL A 30 -0.37 5.03 -10.17
CA VAL A 30 0.14 4.21 -11.29
C VAL A 30 -0.21 4.76 -12.67
N THR A 31 -1.08 5.76 -12.77
CA THR A 31 -1.42 6.38 -14.07
C THR A 31 -0.81 7.77 -14.23
N VAL A 32 -0.69 8.54 -13.15
CA VAL A 32 -0.26 9.95 -13.22
C VAL A 32 1.09 10.19 -12.54
N LYS A 33 1.27 9.72 -11.31
CA LYS A 33 2.47 10.09 -10.52
C LYS A 33 3.69 9.27 -10.91
N HIS A 34 3.57 7.96 -10.85
CA HIS A 34 4.66 7.00 -11.00
C HIS A 34 4.14 5.71 -11.65
N PRO A 35 3.99 5.68 -12.99
CA PRO A 35 3.47 4.49 -13.68
C PRO A 35 4.28 3.22 -13.46
N ILE A 36 5.56 3.35 -13.13
CA ILE A 36 6.45 2.25 -12.75
C ILE A 36 6.01 1.48 -11.49
N MET A 37 5.07 2.02 -10.71
CA MET A 37 4.53 1.37 -9.51
C MET A 37 3.43 0.34 -9.83
N ALA A 38 2.92 0.29 -11.06
CA ALA A 38 1.90 -0.69 -11.46
C ALA A 38 2.39 -2.13 -11.19
N GLY A 39 1.58 -2.93 -10.49
CA GLY A 39 1.92 -4.32 -10.13
C GLY A 39 2.90 -4.47 -8.96
N ARG A 40 3.26 -3.37 -8.28
CA ARG A 40 4.20 -3.37 -7.14
C ARG A 40 3.52 -3.22 -5.79
N GLU A 41 2.23 -3.52 -5.69
CA GLU A 41 1.45 -3.42 -4.45
C GLU A 41 2.08 -4.23 -3.32
N GLU A 42 2.57 -5.44 -3.64
CA GLU A 42 3.15 -6.34 -2.64
C GLU A 42 4.51 -5.84 -2.14
N ASP A 43 5.37 -5.37 -3.04
CA ASP A 43 6.64 -4.72 -2.68
C ASP A 43 6.41 -3.54 -1.71
N VAL A 44 5.38 -2.73 -1.99
CA VAL A 44 4.99 -1.61 -1.11
C VAL A 44 4.53 -2.13 0.24
N LYS A 45 3.62 -3.11 0.31
CA LYS A 45 3.17 -3.70 1.58
C LYS A 45 4.34 -4.23 2.40
N MET A 46 5.25 -4.98 1.76
CA MET A 46 6.44 -5.57 2.40
C MET A 46 7.38 -4.50 2.96
N THR A 47 7.56 -3.40 2.22
CA THR A 47 8.36 -2.27 2.69
C THR A 47 7.72 -1.61 3.92
N MET A 48 6.39 -1.55 3.97
CA MET A 48 5.64 -0.87 5.05
C MET A 48 5.44 -1.72 6.31
N CYS A 49 5.24 -3.04 6.19
CA CYS A 49 5.12 -3.92 7.35
C CYS A 49 6.45 -4.15 8.07
N GLY A 50 7.55 -3.69 7.46
CA GLY A 50 8.90 -3.93 7.92
C GLY A 50 9.33 -5.35 7.56
N PHE A 51 10.44 -5.46 6.83
CA PHE A 51 11.07 -6.75 6.58
C PHE A 51 11.43 -7.37 7.93
N LYS A 52 10.75 -8.45 8.33
CA LYS A 52 11.33 -9.40 9.26
C LYS A 52 12.45 -10.10 8.49
N ALA A 53 13.64 -9.51 8.54
CA ALA A 53 14.83 -10.30 8.29
C ALA A 53 14.88 -11.32 9.43
N ASP A 54 14.35 -12.51 9.18
CA ASP A 54 14.64 -13.68 9.99
C ASP A 54 16.17 -13.79 10.01
N LYS A 55 16.74 -13.46 11.16
CA LYS A 55 18.16 -13.54 11.45
C LYS A 55 18.45 -14.88 12.12
#